data_AF-A0A955UNL5-F1
#
_entry.id   AF-A0A955UNL5-F1
#
_cell.length_a   1.000
_cell.length_b   1.000
_cell.length_c   1.000
_cell.angle_alpha   90.00
_cell.angle_beta   90.00
_cell.angle_gamma   90.00
#
_symmetry.space_group_name_H-M   'P 1'
#
loop_
_entity.id
_entity.type
_entity.pdbx_description
1 polymer ?
#
loop_
_entity_poly.entity_id
_entity_poly.type
_entity_poly.pdbx_seq_one_letter_code
_entity_poly.pdbx_strand_id
1 'polypeptide(L)'
;MADSAAFEAAAAALEAGSPLTRLEARGTLRIALKRAGLTSAATREEVAVAVERLLPDELATRGVPDANRICRAIALALTKVAPAPDAPDDTSPAAVFRRLRGG
;
A
#
# COMPACT_ATOMS: atom_id res chain seq x y z
N MET A 1 10.24 -13.83 3.53
CA MET A 1 9.74 -12.65 4.26
C MET A 1 8.25 -12.80 4.42
N ALA A 2 7.71 -12.53 5.60
CA ALA A 2 6.26 -12.55 5.83
C ALA A 2 5.61 -11.30 5.22
N ASP A 3 4.45 -11.47 4.60
CA ASP A 3 3.67 -10.38 4.05
C ASP A 3 2.87 -9.71 5.19
N SER A 4 2.76 -8.38 5.18
CA SER A 4 2.03 -7.63 6.21
C SER A 4 0.52 -7.76 6.02
N ALA A 5 -0.23 -7.57 7.11
CA ALA A 5 -1.70 -7.54 7.05
C ALA A 5 -2.22 -6.44 6.10
N ALA A 6 -1.51 -5.31 6.01
CA ALA A 6 -1.82 -4.24 5.07
C ALA A 6 -1.61 -4.69 3.61
N PHE A 7 -0.52 -5.40 3.32
CA PHE A 7 -0.27 -5.97 2.00
C PHE A 7 -1.36 -6.98 1.61
N GLU A 8 -1.72 -7.89 2.51
CA GLU A 8 -2.77 -8.88 2.26
C GLU A 8 -4.14 -8.24 2.01
N ALA A 9 -4.51 -7.25 2.83
CA ALA A 9 -5.76 -6.52 2.68
C ALA A 9 -5.81 -5.74 1.34
N ALA A 10 -4.72 -5.07 0.96
CA ALA A 10 -4.64 -4.35 -0.29
C ALA A 10 -4.67 -5.28 -1.50
N ALA A 11 -3.98 -6.42 -1.44
CA ALA A 11 -4.00 -7.42 -2.51
C ALA A 11 -5.39 -8.05 -2.68
N ALA A 12 -6.08 -8.36 -1.58
CA ALA A 12 -7.45 -8.87 -1.61
C ALA A 12 -8.44 -7.83 -2.16
N ALA A 13 -8.31 -6.55 -1.77
CA ALA A 13 -9.13 -5.47 -2.31
C ALA A 13 -8.87 -5.23 -3.80
N LEU A 14 -7.61 -5.37 -4.24
CA LEU A 14 -7.25 -5.28 -5.66
C LEU A 14 -7.83 -6.44 -6.47
N GLU A 15 -7.73 -7.67 -5.98
CA GLU A 15 -8.34 -8.85 -6.60
C GLU A 15 -9.86 -8.69 -6.71
N ALA A 16 -10.53 -8.24 -5.64
CA ALA A 16 -11.98 -8.04 -5.66
C ALA A 16 -12.44 -6.87 -6.57
N GLY A 17 -11.58 -5.87 -6.79
CA GLY A 17 -11.89 -4.68 -7.56
C GLY A 17 -11.47 -4.73 -9.03
N SER A 18 -10.78 -5.78 -9.46
CA SER A 18 -10.16 -5.86 -10.80
C SER A 18 -10.34 -7.26 -11.41
N PRO A 19 -10.08 -7.44 -12.72
CA PRO A 19 -10.10 -8.77 -13.33
C PRO A 19 -8.85 -9.61 -13.01
N LEU A 20 -7.93 -9.10 -12.19
CA LEU A 20 -6.68 -9.79 -11.86
C LEU A 20 -6.95 -10.98 -10.95
N THR A 21 -6.30 -12.10 -11.22
CA THR A 21 -6.24 -13.23 -10.28
C THR A 21 -5.50 -12.84 -9.00
N ARG A 22 -5.70 -13.60 -7.92
CA ARG A 22 -4.94 -13.44 -6.67
C ARG A 22 -3.43 -13.30 -6.87
N LEU A 23 -2.85 -14.11 -7.74
CA LEU A 23 -1.41 -14.08 -8.00
C LEU A 23 -1.00 -12.78 -8.70
N GLU A 24 -1.77 -12.35 -9.70
CA GLU A 24 -1.53 -11.11 -10.44
C GLU A 24 -1.73 -9.87 -9.57
N ALA A 25 -2.77 -9.84 -8.73
CA ALA A 25 -3.03 -8.75 -7.80
C ALA A 25 -1.84 -8.57 -6.84
N ARG A 26 -1.38 -9.67 -6.20
CA ARG A 26 -0.20 -9.65 -5.33
C ARG A 26 1.07 -9.23 -6.07
N GLY A 27 1.27 -9.74 -7.29
CA GLY A 27 2.41 -9.39 -8.13
C GLY A 27 2.42 -7.91 -8.49
N THR A 28 1.28 -7.36 -8.86
CA THR A 28 1.08 -5.93 -9.17
C THR A 28 1.41 -5.07 -7.96
N LEU A 29 0.85 -5.41 -6.79
CA LEU A 29 1.09 -4.68 -5.56
C LEU A 29 2.57 -4.74 -5.15
N ARG A 30 3.24 -5.89 -5.30
CA ARG A 30 4.69 -6.00 -5.07
C ARG A 30 5.51 -5.10 -5.98
N ILE A 31 5.14 -5.01 -7.26
CA ILE A 31 5.83 -4.12 -8.21
C ILE A 31 5.64 -2.66 -7.80
N ALA A 32 4.41 -2.25 -7.48
CA ALA A 32 4.10 -0.90 -7.01
C ALA A 32 4.90 -0.54 -5.73
N LEU A 33 4.92 -1.44 -4.74
CA LEU A 33 5.70 -1.24 -3.51
C LEU A 33 7.20 -1.17 -3.80
N LYS A 34 7.73 -2.06 -4.65
CA LYS A 34 9.15 -2.06 -5.03
C LYS A 34 9.56 -0.75 -5.71
N ARG A 35 8.68 -0.15 -6.54
CA ARG A 35 8.92 1.17 -7.15
C ARG A 35 9.01 2.30 -6.12
N ALA A 36 8.39 2.15 -4.95
CA ALA A 36 8.54 3.05 -3.80
C ALA A 36 9.74 2.71 -2.89
N GLY A 37 10.53 1.67 -3.19
CA GLY A 37 11.57 1.17 -2.30
C GLY A 37 11.03 0.38 -1.11
N LEU A 38 9.75 -0.02 -1.14
CA LEU A 38 9.06 -0.76 -0.09
C LEU A 38 9.05 -2.27 -0.38
N THR A 39 8.75 -3.05 0.65
CA THR A 39 8.55 -4.51 0.55
C THR A 39 7.12 -4.88 0.91
N SER A 40 6.75 -6.16 0.76
CA SER A 40 5.44 -6.65 1.20
C SER A 40 5.27 -6.66 2.73
N ALA A 41 6.31 -6.34 3.50
CA ALA A 41 6.24 -6.11 4.94
C ALA A 41 5.93 -4.65 5.32
N ALA A 42 5.69 -3.78 4.33
CA ALA A 42 5.39 -2.35 4.54
C ALA A 42 4.19 -2.13 5.47
N THR A 43 4.21 -0.99 6.17
CA THR A 43 3.14 -0.56 7.08
C THR A 43 1.87 -0.17 6.31
N ARG A 44 0.77 0.02 7.03
CA ARG A 44 -0.50 0.46 6.43
C ARG A 44 -0.36 1.79 5.71
N GLU A 45 0.32 2.75 6.33
CA GLU A 45 0.54 4.10 5.81
C GLU A 45 1.39 4.08 4.55
N GLU A 46 2.48 3.30 4.56
CA GLU A 46 3.36 3.10 3.41
C GLU A 46 2.62 2.44 2.23
N VAL A 47 1.82 1.41 2.50
CA VAL A 47 1.00 0.74 1.48
C VAL A 47 -0.05 1.71 0.93
N ALA A 48 -0.71 2.51 1.77
CA ALA A 48 -1.71 3.48 1.32
C ALA A 48 -1.11 4.51 0.37
N VAL A 49 0.06 5.07 0.70
CA VAL A 49 0.75 6.04 -0.16
C VAL A 49 1.17 5.39 -1.50
N ALA A 50 1.70 4.17 -1.48
CA ALA A 50 2.08 3.47 -2.71
C ALA A 50 0.87 3.14 -3.59
N VAL A 51 -0.25 2.73 -2.98
CA VAL A 51 -1.52 2.49 -3.67
C VAL A 51 -2.05 3.76 -4.31
N GLU A 52 -1.98 4.90 -3.64
CA GLU A 52 -2.49 6.16 -4.19
C GLU A 52 -1.60 6.70 -5.32
N ARG A 53 -0.27 6.59 -5.17
CA ARG A 53 0.69 7.27 -6.05
C ARG A 53 1.20 6.43 -7.21
N LEU A 54 1.26 5.10 -7.07
CA LEU A 54 1.96 4.24 -8.03
C LEU A 54 1.06 3.17 -8.64
N LEU A 55 0.09 2.67 -7.88
CA LEU A 55 -0.80 1.61 -8.37
C LEU A 55 -1.68 2.04 -9.55
N PRO A 56 -2.17 3.30 -9.69
CA PRO A 56 -2.96 3.68 -10.85
C PRO A 56 -2.23 3.46 -12.18
N ASP A 57 -0.94 3.84 -12.23
CA ASP A 57 -0.10 3.68 -13.42
C ASP A 57 0.17 2.20 -13.73
N GLU A 58 0.40 1.38 -12.70
CA GLU A 58 0.57 -0.07 -12.85
C GLU A 58 -0.70 -0.75 -13.41
N LEU A 59 -1.87 -0.32 -12.92
CA LEU A 59 -3.16 -0.85 -13.39
C LEU A 59 -3.46 -0.39 -14.82
N ALA A 60 -3.19 0.87 -15.14
CA ALA A 60 -3.35 1.41 -16.49
C ALA A 60 -2.45 0.67 -17.51
N THR A 61 -1.20 0.41 -17.13
CA THR A 61 -0.23 -0.33 -17.98
C THR A 61 -0.70 -1.77 -18.27
N ARG A 62 -1.48 -2.34 -17.35
CA ARG A 62 -2.08 -3.68 -17.48
C ARG A 62 -3.45 -3.68 -18.18
N GLY A 63 -3.94 -2.52 -18.61
CA GLY A 63 -5.27 -2.40 -19.23
C GLY A 63 -6.43 -2.60 -18.27
N VAL A 64 -6.21 -2.45 -16.95
CA VAL A 64 -7.28 -2.52 -15.95
C VAL A 64 -8.08 -1.20 -15.99
N PRO A 65 -9.39 -1.24 -16.30
CA PRO A 65 -10.22 -0.05 -16.30
C PRO A 65 -10.46 0.46 -14.86
N ASP A 66 -10.92 1.70 -14.73
CA ASP A 66 -11.31 2.28 -13.44
C ASP A 66 -10.23 2.26 -12.34
N ALA A 67 -8.94 2.30 -12.72
CA ALA A 67 -7.80 2.22 -11.80
C ALA A 67 -7.92 3.14 -10.57
N ASN A 68 -8.35 4.39 -10.76
CA ASN A 68 -8.54 5.36 -9.67
C ASN A 68 -9.63 4.92 -8.68
N ARG A 69 -10.74 4.35 -9.17
CA ARG A 69 -11.82 3.84 -8.33
C ARG A 69 -11.34 2.65 -7.50
N ILE A 70 -10.56 1.76 -8.11
CA ILE A 70 -9.96 0.60 -7.45
C ILE A 70 -9.00 1.05 -6.35
N CYS A 71 -8.12 2.01 -6.64
CA CYS A 71 -7.17 2.53 -5.65
C CYS A 71 -7.87 3.19 -4.46
N ARG A 72 -8.98 3.92 -4.69
CA ARG A 72 -9.82 4.44 -3.59
C ARG A 72 -10.45 3.33 -2.74
N ALA A 73 -10.95 2.26 -3.37
CA ALA A 73 -11.50 1.11 -2.65
C ALA A 73 -10.44 0.41 -1.79
N ILE A 74 -9.22 0.28 -2.30
CA ILE A 74 -8.08 -0.26 -1.55
C ILE A 74 -7.73 0.64 -0.36
N ALA A 75 -7.67 1.96 -0.56
CA ALA A 75 -7.41 2.91 0.54
C ALA A 75 -8.48 2.80 1.65
N LEU A 76 -9.76 2.64 1.29
CA LEU A 76 -10.84 2.39 2.24
C LEU A 76 -10.75 1.03 2.93
N ALA A 77 -10.22 0.00 2.27
CA ALA A 77 -9.99 -1.30 2.90
C ALA A 77 -8.86 -1.22 3.93
N LEU A 78 -7.81 -0.43 3.64
CA LEU A 78 -6.68 -0.24 4.54
C LEU A 78 -7.07 0.46 5.85
N THR A 79 -8.08 1.33 5.89
CA THR A 79 -8.52 1.95 7.15
C THR A 79 -9.08 0.95 8.17
N LYS A 80 -9.51 -0.23 7.70
CA LYS A 80 -10.00 -1.33 8.55
C LYS A 80 -8.88 -2.21 9.08
N VAL A 81 -7.66 -2.04 8.59
CA VAL A 81 -6.47 -2.76 9.07
C VAL A 81 -5.97 -2.06 10.33
N ALA A 82 -5.84 -2.83 11.40
CA ALA A 82 -5.25 -2.35 12.64
C ALA A 82 -3.84 -1.80 12.37
N PRO A 83 -3.45 -0.66 12.99
CA PRO A 83 -2.09 -0.18 12.89
C PRO A 83 -1.12 -1.24 13.40
N ALA A 84 0.08 -1.30 12.82
CA ALA A 84 1.11 -2.21 13.30
C ALA A 84 1.42 -1.89 14.77
N PRO A 85 1.54 -2.89 15.66
CA PRO A 85 1.70 -2.67 17.10
C PRO A 85 2.96 -1.88 17.48
N ASP A 86 3.95 -1.80 16.58
CA ASP A 86 5.24 -1.13 16.80
C ASP A 86 5.43 0.12 15.91
N ALA A 87 4.38 0.63 15.26
CA ALA A 87 4.52 1.90 14.53
C ALA A 87 4.75 3.04 15.55
N PRO A 88 5.90 3.74 15.51
CA PRO A 88 6.09 4.91 16.37
C PRO A 88 4.99 5.91 16.08
N ASP A 89 4.44 6.51 17.13
CA ASP A 89 3.43 7.54 17.05
C ASP A 89 4.05 8.81 16.42
N ASP A 90 4.08 8.84 15.08
CA ASP A 90 4.70 9.87 14.25
C ASP A 90 3.98 11.23 14.33
N THR A 91 2.88 11.28 15.08
CA THR A 91 2.13 12.49 15.40
C THR A 91 2.72 13.30 16.56
N SER A 92 3.72 12.78 17.28
CA SER A 92 4.39 13.57 18.31
C SER A 92 5.37 14.58 17.67
N PRO A 93 5.36 15.87 18.07
CA PRO A 93 6.36 16.83 17.62
C PRO A 93 7.80 16.34 17.83
N ALA A 94 8.04 15.56 18.88
CA ALA A 94 9.35 14.96 19.19
C ALA A 94 9.84 13.93 18.15
N ALA A 95 8.94 13.23 17.45
CA ALA A 95 9.30 12.34 16.34
C ALA A 95 9.77 13.15 15.11
N VAL A 96 9.07 14.25 14.79
CA VAL A 96 9.42 15.17 13.70
C VAL A 96 10.78 15.84 13.95
N PHE A 97 11.05 16.31 15.18
CA PHE A 97 12.32 16.95 15.52
C PHE A 97 13.54 16.01 15.40
N ARG A 98 13.38 14.72 15.70
CA ARG A 98 14.47 13.73 15.53
C ARG A 98 14.84 13.53 14.07
N ARG A 99 13.86 13.55 13.16
CA ARG A 99 14.08 13.43 11.71
C ARG A 99 14.82 14.64 11.13
N LEU A 100 14.50 15.85 11.58
CA LEU A 100 15.10 17.09 11.03
C LEU A 100 16.53 17.34 11.51
N ARG A 101 16.98 16.68 12.58
CA ARG A 101 18.30 16.94 13.19
C ARG A 101 19.37 15.91 12.81
N GLY A 102 19.06 14.98 11.90
CA GLY A 102 19.95 13.87 11.49
C GLY A 102 20.24 13.81 9.98
N GLY A 103 20.27 14.97 9.30
CA GLY A 103 20.74 15.11 7.91
C GLY A 103 22.05 15.87 7.85
#